data_AF-A0AAU0PGG0-F1
#
_entry.id   AF-A0AAU0PGG0-F1
#
_cell.length_a   1.000
_cell.length_b   1.000
_cell.length_c   1.000
_cell.angle_alpha   90.00
_cell.angle_beta   90.00
_cell.angle_gamma   90.00
#
_symmetry.space_group_name_H-M   'P 1'
#
loop_
_entity.id
_entity.type
_entity.pdbx_description
1 polymer ?
#
loop_
_entity_poly.entity_id
_entity_poly.type
_entity_poly.pdbx_seq_one_letter_code
_entity_poly.pdbx_strand_id
1 'polypeptide(L)'
;MIKNIILIFILLLFSSCAVNQNRLEPIKKEPIDEELLSHVRYILYLIQTNDLKNLNEIYINKNYGYFEVNLNELENKPQIVKKYQIDEIDTYIESFDIQNIEVSFNCSPYNDAFYGWNKDGVFIFEPKTNYLDNFLNDKTKEEKEFTQKVKNISYEVVATNNTIFYITKIDKKYYITLIDNLKTNCSNALIQAF
;
A
#
# COMPACT_ATOMS: atom_id res chain seq x y z
N MET A 1 49.07 18.55 45.98
CA MET A 1 47.97 17.59 45.77
C MET A 1 46.84 18.11 44.87
N ILE A 2 47.03 19.20 44.11
CA ILE A 2 46.00 19.82 43.23
C ILE A 2 45.96 19.20 41.83
N LYS A 3 47.05 18.57 41.36
CA LYS A 3 47.12 17.94 40.02
C LYS A 3 46.20 16.73 39.84
N ASN A 4 45.88 15.99 40.92
CA ASN A 4 45.03 14.80 40.82
C ASN A 4 43.53 15.12 40.84
N ILE A 5 43.12 16.33 41.25
CA ILE A 5 41.71 16.73 41.31
C ILE A 5 41.21 17.19 39.93
N ILE A 6 42.10 17.79 39.13
CA ILE A 6 41.77 18.27 37.77
C ILE A 6 41.45 17.08 36.84
N LEU A 7 42.10 15.93 37.03
CA LEU A 7 41.88 14.73 36.21
C LEU A 7 40.48 14.12 36.44
N ILE A 8 39.93 14.24 37.65
CA ILE A 8 38.61 13.71 38.01
C ILE A 8 37.49 14.60 37.44
N PHE A 9 37.70 15.91 37.35
CA PHE A 9 36.71 16.83 36.78
C PHE A 9 36.58 16.72 35.25
N ILE A 10 37.66 16.33 34.55
CA ILE A 10 37.64 16.17 33.09
C ILE A 10 36.89 14.89 32.68
N LEU A 11 36.90 13.85 33.50
CA LEU A 11 36.16 12.60 33.24
C LEU A 11 34.63 12.76 33.40
N LEU A 12 34.18 13.72 34.23
CA LEU A 12 32.76 14.00 34.45
C LEU A 12 32.12 14.87 33.36
N LEU A 13 32.92 15.53 32.50
CA LEU A 13 32.40 16.36 31.40
C LEU A 13 32.16 15.56 30.11
N PHE A 14 32.58 14.29 30.05
CA PHE A 14 32.33 13.38 28.93
C PHE A 14 31.26 12.33 29.20
N SER A 15 30.52 12.42 30.31
CA SER A 15 29.17 11.83 30.36
C SER A 15 28.24 12.69 29.50
N SER A 16 28.53 12.75 28.20
CA SER A 16 27.55 13.18 27.23
C SER A 16 26.34 12.30 27.46
N CYS A 17 25.18 12.93 27.64
CA CYS A 17 23.91 12.25 27.53
C CYS A 17 23.98 11.48 26.20
N ALA A 18 24.11 10.15 26.28
CA ALA A 18 23.85 9.30 25.13
C ALA A 18 22.38 9.59 24.80
N VAL A 19 22.16 10.51 23.88
CA VAL A 19 20.85 10.74 23.29
C VAL A 19 20.49 9.37 22.77
N ASN A 20 19.51 8.74 23.40
CA ASN A 20 18.91 7.53 22.93
C ASN A 20 18.30 7.91 21.57
N GLN A 21 19.11 7.82 20.52
CA GLN A 21 18.63 7.79 19.16
C GLN A 21 17.79 6.54 19.17
N ASN A 22 16.48 6.71 19.41
CA ASN A 22 15.46 5.79 18.98
C ASN A 22 15.71 5.65 17.47
N ARG A 23 16.63 4.75 17.10
CA ARG A 23 16.69 4.18 15.77
C ARG A 23 15.30 3.60 15.64
N LEU A 24 14.44 4.31 14.92
CA LEU A 24 13.17 3.78 14.44
C LEU A 24 13.53 2.41 13.89
N GLU A 25 13.11 1.34 14.58
CA GLU A 25 13.30 0.00 14.07
C GLU A 25 12.73 0.00 12.64
N PRO A 26 13.46 -0.52 11.66
CA PRO A 26 12.96 -0.55 10.30
C PRO A 26 11.61 -1.25 10.31
N ILE A 27 10.59 -0.58 9.76
CA ILE A 27 9.23 -1.11 9.70
C ILE A 27 9.30 -2.46 8.99
N LYS A 28 9.16 -3.55 9.74
CA LYS A 28 9.31 -4.90 9.22
C LYS A 28 7.99 -5.31 8.59
N LYS A 29 8.05 -5.68 7.31
CA LYS A 29 6.91 -6.29 6.62
C LYS A 29 6.69 -7.70 7.15
N GLU A 30 5.48 -7.98 7.62
CA GLU A 30 5.06 -9.33 8.02
C GLU A 30 4.89 -10.19 6.77
N PRO A 31 5.25 -11.49 6.80
CA PRO A 31 5.08 -12.37 5.64
C PRO A 31 3.60 -12.58 5.31
N ILE A 32 3.34 -13.07 4.10
CA ILE A 32 1.99 -13.53 3.72
C ILE A 32 1.68 -14.80 4.51
N ASP A 33 0.71 -14.71 5.41
CA ASP A 33 0.25 -15.80 6.27
C ASP A 33 -1.28 -15.98 6.20
N GLU A 34 -1.81 -16.99 6.87
CA GLU A 34 -3.26 -17.27 6.83
C GLU A 34 -4.11 -16.18 7.51
N GLU A 35 -3.55 -15.41 8.45
CA GLU A 35 -4.27 -14.27 9.04
C GLU A 35 -4.55 -13.24 7.95
N LEU A 36 -3.51 -12.80 7.23
CA LEU A 36 -3.63 -11.89 6.09
C LEU A 36 -4.56 -12.46 5.02
N LEU A 37 -4.36 -13.72 4.62
CA LEU A 37 -5.17 -14.34 3.57
C LEU A 37 -6.65 -14.43 3.98
N SER A 38 -6.96 -14.70 5.24
CA SER A 38 -8.35 -14.69 5.74
C SER A 38 -9.01 -13.32 5.61
N HIS A 39 -8.26 -12.24 5.88
CA HIS A 39 -8.74 -10.88 5.69
C HIS A 39 -8.98 -10.56 4.22
N VAL A 40 -8.07 -10.97 3.32
CA VAL A 40 -8.27 -10.80 1.88
C VAL A 40 -9.50 -11.55 1.40
N ARG A 41 -9.69 -12.82 1.79
CA ARG A 41 -10.91 -13.59 1.45
C ARG A 41 -12.17 -12.88 1.94
N TYR A 42 -12.15 -12.32 3.15
CA TYR A 42 -13.31 -11.61 3.68
C TYR A 42 -13.56 -10.28 2.97
N ILE A 43 -12.51 -9.54 2.57
CA ILE A 43 -12.66 -8.34 1.73
C ILE A 43 -13.34 -8.71 0.40
N LEU A 44 -12.84 -9.74 -0.27
CA LEU A 44 -13.41 -10.20 -1.55
C LEU A 44 -14.87 -10.64 -1.39
N TYR A 45 -15.21 -11.28 -0.27
CA TYR A 45 -16.58 -11.66 0.03
C TYR A 45 -17.49 -10.42 0.15
N LEU A 46 -17.06 -9.42 0.92
CA LEU A 46 -17.81 -8.17 1.09
C LEU A 46 -17.97 -7.42 -0.24
N ILE A 47 -16.95 -7.44 -1.10
CA ILE A 47 -17.03 -6.90 -2.47
C ILE A 47 -18.07 -7.67 -3.29
N GLN A 48 -18.00 -9.00 -3.31
CA GLN A 48 -18.92 -9.84 -4.09
C GLN A 48 -20.38 -9.67 -3.65
N THR A 49 -20.61 -9.50 -2.35
CA THR A 49 -21.96 -9.28 -1.79
C THR A 49 -22.39 -7.81 -1.79
N ASN A 50 -21.57 -6.91 -2.34
CA ASN A 50 -21.78 -5.45 -2.31
C ASN A 50 -22.05 -4.89 -0.91
N ASP A 51 -21.42 -5.46 0.12
CA ASP A 51 -21.55 -5.01 1.50
C ASP A 51 -20.55 -3.89 1.80
N LEU A 52 -20.77 -2.76 1.12
CA LEU A 52 -19.95 -1.55 1.26
C LEU A 52 -19.94 -1.01 2.68
N LYS A 53 -21.01 -1.24 3.45
CA LYS A 53 -21.08 -0.81 4.84
C LYS A 53 -20.01 -1.51 5.67
N ASN A 54 -20.00 -2.85 5.68
CA ASN A 54 -19.00 -3.60 6.45
C ASN A 54 -17.60 -3.42 5.86
N LEU A 55 -17.47 -3.31 4.53
CA LEU A 55 -16.19 -3.02 3.89
C LEU A 55 -15.58 -1.72 4.41
N ASN A 56 -16.36 -0.64 4.41
CA ASN A 56 -15.93 0.66 4.93
C ASN A 56 -15.67 0.66 6.44
N GLU A 57 -16.57 0.06 7.23
CA GLU A 57 -16.45 0.06 8.69
C GLU A 57 -15.24 -0.74 9.20
N ILE A 58 -14.90 -1.84 8.53
CA ILE A 58 -13.85 -2.77 8.96
C ILE A 58 -12.51 -2.41 8.33
N TYR A 59 -12.49 -2.12 7.02
CA TYR A 59 -11.27 -2.10 6.23
C TYR A 59 -10.83 -0.71 5.77
N ILE A 60 -11.61 0.34 6.00
CA ILE A 60 -11.18 1.72 5.75
C ILE A 60 -10.84 2.41 7.06
N ASN A 61 -9.58 2.88 7.15
CA ASN A 61 -9.13 3.57 8.34
C ASN A 61 -9.79 4.95 8.42
N LYS A 62 -10.54 5.25 9.48
CA LYS A 62 -11.29 6.52 9.60
C LYS A 62 -10.41 7.78 9.64
N ASN A 63 -9.16 7.65 10.09
CA ASN A 63 -8.24 8.79 10.20
C ASN A 63 -7.47 9.03 8.90
N TYR A 64 -7.16 7.95 8.17
CA TYR A 64 -6.26 8.00 7.02
C TYR A 64 -6.93 7.68 5.68
N GLY A 65 -8.10 7.07 5.69
CA GLY A 65 -8.78 6.62 4.48
C GLY A 65 -7.92 5.66 3.66
N TYR A 66 -8.02 5.80 2.35
CA TYR A 66 -7.21 5.09 1.36
C TYR A 66 -6.84 6.03 0.20
N PHE A 67 -5.84 5.63 -0.58
CA PHE A 67 -5.44 6.30 -1.81
C PHE A 67 -6.16 5.68 -3.01
N GLU A 68 -6.80 6.49 -3.84
CA GLU A 68 -7.31 6.05 -5.13
C GLU A 68 -6.38 6.57 -6.22
N VAL A 69 -5.83 5.65 -7.02
CA VAL A 69 -4.92 5.97 -8.12
C VAL A 69 -5.70 5.87 -9.43
N ASN A 70 -5.82 6.99 -10.12
CA ASN A 70 -6.52 7.12 -11.39
C ASN A 70 -5.63 7.76 -12.45
N LEU A 71 -6.06 7.73 -13.71
CA LEU A 71 -5.47 8.54 -14.77
C LEU A 71 -6.11 9.94 -14.74
N ASN A 72 -5.30 10.99 -14.62
CA ASN A 72 -5.73 12.33 -15.03
C ASN A 72 -5.63 12.41 -16.55
N GLU A 73 -6.78 12.35 -17.23
CA GLU A 73 -6.85 12.37 -18.69
C GLU A 73 -6.36 13.69 -19.31
N LEU A 74 -6.50 14.81 -18.59
CA LEU A 74 -6.07 16.13 -19.08
C LEU A 74 -4.55 16.25 -19.11
N GLU A 75 -3.88 15.71 -18.08
CA GLU A 75 -2.42 15.79 -17.94
C GLU A 75 -1.70 14.53 -18.42
N ASN A 76 -2.45 13.48 -18.75
CA ASN A 76 -1.99 12.13 -19.06
C ASN A 76 -1.00 11.57 -18.02
N LYS A 77 -1.31 11.76 -16.73
CA LYS A 77 -0.46 11.39 -15.59
C LYS A 77 -1.25 10.68 -14.49
N PRO A 78 -0.58 9.87 -13.65
CA PRO A 78 -1.21 9.33 -12.45
C PRO A 78 -1.71 10.46 -11.54
N GLN A 79 -2.95 10.37 -11.10
CA GLN A 79 -3.54 11.21 -10.07
C GLN A 79 -3.85 10.35 -8.86
N ILE A 80 -3.46 10.83 -7.69
CA ILE A 80 -3.69 10.16 -6.41
C ILE A 80 -4.64 11.02 -5.60
N VAL A 81 -5.79 10.46 -5.25
CA VAL A 81 -6.82 11.12 -4.45
C VAL A 81 -6.98 10.37 -3.14
N LYS A 82 -7.05 11.10 -2.02
CA LYS A 82 -7.34 10.48 -0.72
C LYS A 82 -8.86 10.41 -0.53
N LYS A 83 -9.37 9.21 -0.28
CA LYS A 83 -10.80 8.96 -0.02
C LYS A 83 -10.98 8.29 1.35
N TYR A 84 -12.15 8.43 1.94
CA TYR A 84 -12.46 7.90 3.28
C TYR A 84 -13.59 6.87 3.27
N GLN A 85 -14.17 6.62 2.10
CA GLN A 85 -15.20 5.62 1.89
C GLN A 85 -15.15 5.14 0.45
N ILE A 86 -15.49 3.87 0.25
CA ILE A 86 -15.77 3.24 -1.04
C ILE A 86 -17.26 3.37 -1.28
N ASP A 87 -17.64 4.17 -2.27
CA ASP A 87 -19.04 4.42 -2.65
C ASP A 87 -19.54 3.42 -3.70
N GLU A 88 -18.62 2.90 -4.52
CA GLU A 88 -18.88 1.97 -5.61
C GLU A 88 -17.68 1.04 -5.80
N ILE A 89 -17.96 -0.21 -6.16
CA ILE A 89 -16.97 -1.20 -6.58
C ILE A 89 -17.63 -2.22 -7.50
N ASP A 90 -16.88 -2.76 -8.46
CA ASP A 90 -17.32 -3.93 -9.21
C ASP A 90 -17.49 -5.11 -8.24
N THR A 91 -18.53 -5.92 -8.42
CA THR A 91 -18.89 -7.02 -7.53
C THR A 91 -18.49 -8.39 -8.09
N TYR A 92 -17.97 -8.45 -9.31
CA TYR A 92 -17.58 -9.70 -9.94
C TYR A 92 -16.31 -10.30 -9.31
N ILE A 93 -16.45 -11.32 -8.47
CA ILE A 93 -15.30 -12.08 -7.94
C ILE A 93 -15.42 -13.52 -8.44
N GLU A 94 -14.46 -13.94 -9.26
CA GLU A 94 -14.45 -15.26 -9.89
C GLU A 94 -14.00 -16.38 -8.95
N SER A 95 -13.07 -16.08 -8.03
CA SER A 95 -12.49 -17.05 -7.12
C SER A 95 -12.10 -16.45 -5.78
N PHE A 96 -12.06 -17.29 -4.75
CA PHE A 96 -11.52 -16.97 -3.43
C PHE A 96 -10.20 -17.68 -3.14
N ASP A 97 -9.69 -18.46 -4.10
CA ASP A 97 -8.41 -19.13 -4.02
C ASP A 97 -7.30 -18.15 -4.34
N ILE A 98 -6.63 -17.68 -3.28
CA ILE A 98 -5.56 -16.68 -3.36
C ILE A 98 -4.23 -17.38 -3.60
N GLN A 99 -3.52 -16.99 -4.67
CA GLN A 99 -2.18 -17.45 -4.96
C GLN A 99 -1.14 -16.37 -4.64
N ASN A 100 -0.06 -16.74 -3.96
CA ASN A 100 1.08 -15.85 -3.71
C ASN A 100 2.06 -15.87 -4.90
N ILE A 101 1.63 -15.29 -6.02
CA ILE A 101 2.43 -15.14 -7.23
C ILE A 101 2.18 -13.76 -7.84
N GLU A 102 3.20 -13.21 -8.47
CA GLU A 102 3.07 -11.97 -9.21
C GLU A 102 2.35 -12.18 -10.55
N VAL A 103 1.48 -11.24 -10.89
CA VAL A 103 0.77 -11.18 -12.17
C VAL A 103 0.88 -9.79 -12.79
N SER A 104 0.74 -9.74 -14.10
CA SER A 104 0.89 -8.53 -14.91
C SER A 104 -0.28 -8.35 -15.86
N PHE A 105 -0.69 -7.10 -16.05
CA PHE A 105 -1.67 -6.72 -17.05
C PHE A 105 -0.94 -6.06 -18.23
N ASN A 106 -1.36 -6.35 -19.46
CA ASN A 106 -0.75 -5.79 -20.67
C ASN A 106 -1.82 -5.14 -21.55
N CYS A 107 -1.59 -3.88 -21.91
CA CYS A 107 -2.42 -3.10 -22.83
C CYS A 107 -1.94 -3.18 -24.29
N SER A 108 -1.58 -4.38 -24.75
CA SER A 108 -1.08 -4.62 -26.12
C SER A 108 -2.04 -4.04 -27.16
N PRO A 109 -1.65 -2.99 -27.93
CA PRO A 109 -2.53 -2.35 -28.89
C PRO A 109 -2.54 -3.05 -30.26
N TYR A 110 -1.67 -4.03 -30.46
CA TYR A 110 -1.42 -4.66 -31.77
C TYR A 110 -1.72 -6.16 -31.79
N ASN A 111 -1.89 -6.78 -30.63
CA ASN A 111 -2.14 -8.22 -30.54
C ASN A 111 -3.02 -8.52 -29.32
N ASP A 112 -4.28 -8.84 -29.60
CA ASP A 112 -5.31 -9.15 -28.61
C ASP A 112 -4.94 -10.38 -27.76
N ALA A 113 -4.13 -11.32 -28.27
CA ALA A 113 -3.68 -12.47 -27.50
C ALA A 113 -2.76 -12.09 -26.32
N PHE A 114 -2.22 -10.87 -26.33
CA PHE A 114 -1.43 -10.31 -25.24
C PHE A 114 -2.15 -9.18 -24.50
N TYR A 115 -3.43 -8.94 -24.79
CA TYR A 115 -4.25 -7.96 -24.08
C TYR A 115 -4.85 -8.61 -22.83
N GLY A 116 -4.68 -7.98 -21.67
CA GLY A 116 -5.27 -8.42 -20.41
C GLY A 116 -4.28 -8.98 -19.40
N TRP A 117 -4.81 -9.72 -18.42
CA TRP A 117 -4.01 -10.40 -17.41
C TRP A 117 -3.28 -11.61 -17.99
N ASN A 118 -2.06 -11.86 -17.52
CA ASN A 118 -1.30 -13.05 -17.91
C ASN A 118 -1.80 -14.34 -17.23
N LYS A 119 -2.66 -14.23 -16.23
CA LYS A 119 -3.33 -15.32 -15.49
C LYS A 119 -4.67 -14.84 -14.95
N ASP A 120 -5.62 -15.76 -14.80
CA ASP A 120 -6.92 -15.49 -14.17
C ASP A 120 -6.93 -15.97 -12.70
N GLY A 121 -7.62 -15.23 -11.83
CA GLY A 121 -7.86 -15.59 -10.43
C GLY A 121 -7.58 -14.44 -9.45
N VAL A 122 -7.23 -14.83 -8.23
CA VAL A 122 -6.87 -13.88 -7.16
C VAL A 122 -5.43 -14.07 -6.74
N PHE A 123 -4.68 -12.97 -6.72
CA PHE A 123 -3.24 -12.97 -6.48
C PHE A 123 -2.88 -11.98 -5.38
N ILE A 124 -1.90 -12.33 -4.57
CA ILE A 124 -1.31 -11.43 -3.57
C ILE A 124 0.21 -11.46 -3.66
N PHE A 125 0.85 -10.30 -3.71
CA PHE A 125 2.31 -10.21 -3.83
C PHE A 125 2.82 -8.85 -3.38
N GLU A 126 4.14 -8.68 -3.34
CA GLU A 126 4.75 -7.40 -3.00
C GLU A 126 4.58 -6.40 -4.16
N PRO A 127 4.03 -5.20 -3.90
CA PRO A 127 3.86 -4.22 -4.94
C PRO A 127 5.22 -3.77 -5.49
N LYS A 128 5.30 -3.63 -6.81
CA LYS A 128 6.44 -3.00 -7.49
C LYS A 128 6.18 -1.55 -7.88
N THR A 129 4.95 -1.08 -7.72
CA THR A 129 4.56 0.28 -8.09
C THR A 129 5.11 1.29 -7.09
N ASN A 130 5.38 2.49 -7.59
CA ASN A 130 5.95 3.58 -6.80
C ASN A 130 5.07 4.84 -6.80
N TYR A 131 3.75 4.69 -7.00
CA TYR A 131 2.80 5.79 -7.10
C TYR A 131 2.97 6.83 -5.97
N LEU A 132 3.19 6.36 -4.75
CA LEU A 132 3.26 7.19 -3.56
C LEU A 132 4.62 7.88 -3.33
N ASP A 133 5.64 7.66 -4.17
CA ASP A 133 6.97 8.27 -3.99
C ASP A 133 6.91 9.80 -4.05
N ASN A 134 6.13 10.34 -4.98
CA ASN A 134 6.01 11.79 -5.19
C ASN A 134 4.82 12.41 -4.44
N PHE A 135 4.01 11.59 -3.75
CA PHE A 135 2.80 12.05 -3.04
C PHE A 135 3.09 12.78 -1.71
N LEU A 136 4.36 12.83 -1.29
CA LEU A 136 4.77 13.30 0.05
C LEU A 136 4.96 14.81 0.16
N ASN A 137 4.99 15.54 -0.95
CA ASN A 137 5.24 16.99 -0.94
C ASN A 137 4.07 17.72 -0.26
N ASP A 138 4.40 18.66 0.64
CA ASP A 138 3.45 19.50 1.39
C ASP A 138 2.44 18.76 2.29
N LYS A 139 2.75 17.51 2.67
CA LYS A 139 1.94 16.73 3.64
C LYS A 139 2.42 16.89 5.07
N THR A 140 1.47 16.72 5.99
CA THR A 140 1.76 16.68 7.44
C THR A 140 2.69 15.51 7.78
N LYS A 141 3.37 15.58 8.93
CA LYS A 141 4.25 14.50 9.39
C LYS A 141 3.50 13.16 9.47
N GLU A 142 2.28 13.20 10.01
CA GLU A 142 1.44 12.01 10.22
C GLU A 142 1.02 11.37 8.88
N GLU A 143 0.66 12.18 7.88
CA GLU A 143 0.36 11.68 6.53
C GLU A 143 1.60 11.09 5.84
N LYS A 144 2.78 11.69 6.04
CA LYS A 144 4.03 11.15 5.52
C LYS A 144 4.34 9.78 6.13
N GLU A 145 4.16 9.64 7.43
CA GLU A 145 4.36 8.37 8.13
C GLU A 145 3.37 7.29 7.66
N PHE A 146 2.09 7.64 7.50
CA PHE A 146 1.09 6.73 6.92
C PHE A 146 1.46 6.31 5.50
N THR A 147 1.78 7.28 4.63
CA THR A 147 2.16 7.02 3.23
C THR A 147 3.41 6.14 3.15
N GLN A 148 4.39 6.34 4.03
CA GLN A 148 5.58 5.49 4.13
C GLN A 148 5.24 4.07 4.59
N LYS A 149 4.31 3.90 5.55
CA LYS A 149 3.82 2.56 5.93
C LYS A 149 3.18 1.86 4.73
N VAL A 150 2.24 2.52 4.05
CA VAL A 150 1.58 1.94 2.85
C VAL A 150 2.62 1.53 1.81
N LYS A 151 3.60 2.39 1.51
CA LYS A 151 4.62 2.08 0.52
C LYS A 151 5.49 0.88 0.91
N ASN A 152 5.91 0.82 2.17
CA ASN A 152 6.96 -0.12 2.59
C ASN A 152 6.43 -1.49 2.99
N ILE A 153 5.18 -1.58 3.46
CA ILE A 153 4.66 -2.83 4.06
C ILE A 153 3.34 -3.33 3.49
N SER A 154 2.80 -2.68 2.45
CA SER A 154 1.61 -3.21 1.76
C SER A 154 1.87 -4.47 0.96
N TYR A 155 0.81 -5.26 0.80
CA TYR A 155 0.67 -6.25 -0.25
C TYR A 155 -0.31 -5.75 -1.30
N GLU A 156 -0.01 -5.99 -2.57
CA GLU A 156 -0.95 -5.81 -3.66
C GLU A 156 -1.82 -7.05 -3.79
N VAL A 157 -3.13 -6.86 -3.88
CA VAL A 157 -4.12 -7.90 -4.18
C VAL A 157 -4.73 -7.59 -5.53
N VAL A 158 -4.67 -8.56 -6.42
CA VAL A 158 -5.30 -8.51 -7.75
C VAL A 158 -6.43 -9.52 -7.76
N ALA A 159 -7.67 -9.04 -7.84
CA ALA A 159 -8.81 -9.85 -8.28
C ALA A 159 -9.00 -9.56 -9.78
N THR A 160 -8.57 -10.49 -10.63
CA THR A 160 -8.59 -10.28 -12.07
C THR A 160 -10.00 -9.94 -12.56
N ASN A 161 -10.09 -9.04 -13.53
CA ASN A 161 -11.36 -8.57 -14.10
C ASN A 161 -12.29 -7.84 -13.11
N ASN A 162 -11.77 -7.35 -11.97
CA ASN A 162 -12.55 -6.55 -11.03
C ASN A 162 -11.73 -5.40 -10.44
N THR A 163 -10.92 -5.67 -9.40
CA THR A 163 -10.29 -4.63 -8.59
C THR A 163 -8.86 -5.01 -8.24
N ILE A 164 -8.03 -3.97 -8.12
CA ILE A 164 -6.68 -4.06 -7.59
C ILE A 164 -6.64 -3.17 -6.37
N PHE A 165 -6.28 -3.74 -5.22
CA PHE A 165 -6.18 -2.98 -3.99
C PHE A 165 -4.96 -3.39 -3.19
N TYR A 166 -4.53 -2.51 -2.30
CA TYR A 166 -3.38 -2.72 -1.44
C TYR A 166 -3.86 -2.85 -0.02
N ILE A 167 -3.36 -3.87 0.65
CA ILE A 167 -3.68 -4.16 2.05
C ILE A 167 -2.46 -3.92 2.92
N THR A 168 -2.62 -3.10 3.96
CA THR A 168 -1.56 -2.79 4.93
C THR A 168 -2.00 -3.14 6.34
N LYS A 169 -1.10 -3.71 7.13
CA LYS A 169 -1.29 -3.84 8.58
C LYS A 169 -0.87 -2.56 9.28
N ILE A 170 -1.80 -1.90 9.97
CA ILE A 170 -1.57 -0.67 10.74
C ILE A 170 -2.16 -0.89 12.12
N ASP A 171 -1.36 -0.70 13.17
CA ASP A 171 -1.77 -0.86 14.57
C ASP A 171 -2.51 -2.20 14.82
N LYS A 172 -1.96 -3.28 14.26
CA LYS A 172 -2.45 -4.67 14.34
C LYS A 172 -3.77 -4.94 13.60
N LYS A 173 -4.23 -4.04 12.73
CA LYS A 173 -5.42 -4.25 11.89
C LYS A 173 -5.06 -4.10 10.41
N TYR A 174 -5.70 -4.89 9.57
CA TYR A 174 -5.53 -4.77 8.12
C TYR A 174 -6.52 -3.75 7.56
N TYR A 175 -6.03 -2.91 6.66
CA TYR A 175 -6.80 -1.89 5.98
C TYR A 175 -6.56 -1.96 4.48
N ILE A 176 -7.59 -1.67 3.70
CA ILE A 176 -7.42 -1.27 2.30
C ILE A 176 -6.87 0.15 2.32
N THR A 177 -5.67 0.32 1.78
CA THR A 177 -4.95 1.59 1.83
C THR A 177 -4.71 2.22 0.47
N LEU A 178 -4.85 1.43 -0.60
CA LEU A 178 -4.79 1.93 -1.96
C LEU A 178 -5.74 1.12 -2.86
N ILE A 179 -6.44 1.78 -3.78
CA ILE A 179 -7.16 1.17 -4.90
C ILE A 179 -6.52 1.68 -6.19
N ASP A 180 -6.13 0.75 -7.05
CA ASP A 180 -5.39 1.01 -8.28
C ASP A 180 -6.29 0.81 -9.50
N ASN A 181 -6.88 1.93 -9.97
CA ASN A 181 -7.67 1.96 -11.19
C ASN A 181 -6.82 2.33 -12.42
N LEU A 182 -5.51 2.53 -12.25
CA LEU A 182 -4.60 2.94 -13.32
C LEU A 182 -3.94 1.74 -13.99
N LYS A 183 -3.60 0.69 -13.24
CA LYS A 183 -2.85 -0.47 -13.74
C LYS A 183 -3.54 -1.21 -14.90
N THR A 184 -4.86 -1.24 -14.94
CA THR A 184 -5.65 -1.82 -16.05
C THR A 184 -6.14 -0.77 -17.05
N ASN A 185 -5.79 0.51 -16.86
CA ASN A 185 -6.24 1.58 -17.74
C ASN A 185 -5.33 1.67 -18.99
N CYS A 186 -5.85 1.18 -20.12
CA CYS A 186 -5.13 1.18 -21.39
C CYS A 186 -5.19 2.50 -22.17
N SER A 187 -5.90 3.52 -21.68
CA SER A 187 -5.91 4.84 -22.32
C SER A 187 -4.54 5.52 -22.25
N ASN A 188 -3.62 5.02 -21.41
CA ASN A 188 -2.26 5.52 -21.29
C ASN A 188 -1.21 4.43 -21.57
N ALA A 189 -1.09 4.03 -22.84
CA ALA A 189 -0.07 3.07 -23.31
C ALA A 189 1.39 3.52 -23.07
N LEU A 190 1.63 4.80 -22.74
CA LEU A 190 2.97 5.35 -22.48
C LEU A 190 3.48 5.10 -21.05
N ILE A 191 2.61 4.75 -20.09
CA ILE A 191 3.01 4.52 -18.68
C ILE A 191 3.41 3.06 -18.42
N GLN A 192 2.96 2.10 -19.23
CA GLN A 192 3.25 0.66 -19.01
C GLN A 192 4.55 0.16 -19.67
N ALA A 193 5.37 1.07 -20.20
CA ALA A 193 6.67 0.76 -20.80
C ALA A 193 7.86 0.81 -19.79
N PHE A 194 7.57 0.88 -18.47
CA PHE A 194 8.57 0.94 -17.40
C PHE A 194 8.39 -0.20 -16.39
#